data_AF-A0A7X4D835-F1
#
_entry.id   AF-A0A7X4D835-F1
#
_cell.length_a   1.000
_cell.length_b   1.000
_cell.length_c   1.000
_cell.angle_alpha   90.00
_cell.angle_beta   90.00
_cell.angle_gamma   90.00
#
_symmetry.space_group_name_H-M   'P 1'
#
loop_
_entity.id
_entity.type
_entity.pdbx_description
1 polymer ?
#
loop_
_entity_poly.entity_id
_entity_poly.type
_entity_poly.pdbx_seq_one_letter_code
_entity_poly.pdbx_strand_id
1 'polypeptide(L)' 'MVVEPSAEHIFAVRKRMKLSRQKFADRFGLDARAVQDWEQGRRVPDRAARVLLTVIDRDPQAVVRALGQ' A
#
# COMPACT_ATOMS: atom_id res chain seq x y z
N MET A 1 -2.84 -17.70 1.99
CA MET A 1 -1.54 -17.28 2.58
C MET A 1 -1.20 -15.91 2.02
N VAL A 2 -0.93 -14.89 2.85
CA VAL A 2 -0.55 -13.56 2.35
C VAL A 2 0.94 -13.62 2.05
N VAL A 3 1.28 -13.63 0.76
CA VAL A 3 2.67 -13.67 0.28
C VAL A 3 3.33 -12.33 0.56
N GLU A 4 4.64 -12.33 0.83
CA GLU A 4 5.41 -11.09 0.95
C GLU A 4 5.44 -10.36 -0.40
N PRO A 5 4.89 -9.13 -0.50
CA PRO A 5 4.90 -8.39 -1.74
C PRO A 5 6.31 -7.86 -2.04
N SER A 6 6.75 -7.97 -3.29
CA SER A 6 8.01 -7.35 -3.71
C SER A 6 7.92 -5.83 -3.71
N ALA A 7 9.06 -5.16 -3.58
CA ALA A 7 9.14 -3.69 -3.68
C ALA A 7 8.54 -3.16 -5.00
N GLU A 8 8.79 -3.88 -6.10
CA GLU A 8 8.23 -3.59 -7.42
C GLU A 8 6.69 -3.70 -7.44
N HIS A 9 6.13 -4.74 -6.80
CA HIS A 9 4.69 -4.89 -6.68
C HIS A 9 4.06 -3.71 -5.94
N ILE A 10 4.62 -3.31 -4.80
CA ILE A 10 4.11 -2.18 -3.99
C ILE A 10 4.14 -0.88 -4.81
N PHE A 11 5.24 -0.64 -5.53
CA PHE A 11 5.35 0.50 -6.43
C PHE A 11 4.29 0.47 -7.53
N ALA A 12 4.06 -0.69 -8.16
CA ALA A 12 3.07 -0.87 -9.22
C ALA A 12 1.65 -0.60 -8.72
N VAL A 13 1.27 -1.11 -7.54
CA VAL A 13 -0.05 -0.86 -6.91
C VAL A 13 -0.31 0.64 -6.78
N ARG A 14 0.62 1.40 -6.18
CA ARG A 14 0.46 2.85 -6.05
C ARG A 14 0.42 3.55 -7.41
N LYS A 15 1.30 3.16 -8.34
CA LYS A 15 1.42 3.83 -9.64
C LYS A 15 0.18 3.65 -10.52
N ARG A 16 -0.47 2.48 -10.52
CA ARG A 16 -1.73 2.27 -11.24
C ARG A 16 -2.85 3.22 -10.78
N MET A 17 -2.79 3.65 -9.52
CA MET A 17 -3.73 4.63 -8.95
C MET A 17 -3.35 6.09 -9.25
N LYS A 18 -2.21 6.33 -9.90
CA LYS A 18 -1.68 7.68 -10.23
C LYS A 18 -1.51 8.58 -9.00
N LEU A 19 -1.21 7.99 -7.84
CA LEU A 19 -0.99 8.72 -6.59
C LEU A 19 0.50 8.95 -6.31
N SER A 20 0.82 10.10 -5.71
CA SER A 20 2.11 10.28 -5.03
C SER A 20 2.17 9.37 -3.79
N ARG A 21 3.37 9.14 -3.23
CA ARG A 21 3.51 8.35 -1.99
C ARG A 21 2.69 8.94 -0.86
N GLN A 22 2.72 10.26 -0.71
CA GLN A 22 1.92 10.97 0.29
C GLN A 22 0.42 10.73 0.08
N LYS A 23 -0.11 10.97 -1.12
CA LYS A 23 -1.54 10.77 -1.39
C LYS A 23 -1.98 9.32 -1.24
N PHE A 24 -1.10 8.36 -1.55
CA PHE A 24 -1.37 6.94 -1.32
C PHE A 24 -1.41 6.61 0.17
N ALA A 25 -0.46 7.15 0.92
CA ALA A 25 -0.39 6.98 2.36
C ALA A 25 -1.62 7.57 3.05
N ASP A 26 -1.97 8.83 2.74
CA ASP A 26 -3.14 9.52 3.29
C ASP A 26 -4.45 8.79 2.97
N ARG A 27 -4.57 8.25 1.74
CA ARG A 27 -5.77 7.55 1.28
C ARG A 27 -6.02 6.21 1.98
N PHE A 28 -4.96 5.55 2.44
CA PHE A 28 -5.03 4.19 2.96
C PHE A 28 -4.56 4.06 4.41
N GLY A 29 -4.36 5.19 5.10
CA GLY A 29 -3.92 5.19 6.50
C GLY A 29 -2.52 4.59 6.70
N LEU A 30 -1.63 4.77 5.73
CA LEU A 30 -0.23 4.33 5.82
C LEU A 30 0.69 5.50 6.14
N ASP A 31 1.93 5.20 6.50
CA ASP A 31 2.99 6.21 6.59
C ASP A 31 3.72 6.36 5.25
N ALA A 32 3.88 7.60 4.77
CA ALA A 32 4.49 7.88 3.47
C ALA A 32 5.97 7.47 3.41
N ARG A 33 6.67 7.52 4.55
CA ARG A 33 8.07 7.08 4.64
C ARG A 33 8.16 5.56 4.62
N ALA A 34 7.26 4.86 5.29
CA ALA A 34 7.15 3.41 5.21
C ALA A 34 6.88 2.95 3.77
N VAL A 35 5.93 3.59 3.06
CA VAL A 35 5.67 3.32 1.63
C VAL A 35 6.93 3.52 0.79
N GLN A 36 7.70 4.59 1.03
CA GLN A 36 8.98 4.81 0.35
C GLN A 36 9.98 3.69 0.63
N ASP A 37 10.15 3.30 1.90
CA ASP A 37 11.10 2.26 2.30
C ASP A 37 10.74 0.90 1.70
N TRP A 38 9.45 0.57 1.61
CA TRP A 38 8.97 -0.65 0.98
C TRP A 38 9.18 -0.65 -0.53
N GLU A 39 8.84 0.44 -1.23
CA GLU A 39 9.06 0.57 -2.67
C GLU A 39 10.54 0.54 -3.08
N GLN A 40 11.44 0.89 -2.17
CA GLN A 40 12.88 0.83 -2.38
C GLN A 40 13.51 -0.48 -1.89
N GLY A 41 12.71 -1.39 -1.31
CA GLY A 41 13.19 -2.64 -0.73
C GLY A 41 14.06 -2.47 0.52
N ARG A 42 14.08 -1.29 1.15
CA ARG A 42 14.84 -1.02 2.38
C ARG A 42 14.21 -1.67 3.60
N ARG A 43 12.90 -1.88 3.57
CA ARG A 43 12.12 -2.57 4.60
C ARG A 43 11.04 -3.42 3.95
N VAL A 44 10.60 -4.44 4.67
CA VAL A 44 9.47 -5.27 4.30
C VAL A 44 8.24 -4.83 5.10
N PRO A 45 7.03 -4.74 4.50
CA PRO A 45 5.81 -4.47 5.25
C PRO A 45 5.53 -5.59 6.26
N ASP A 46 5.08 -5.23 7.45
CA ASP A 46 4.65 -6.21 8.45
C ASP A 46 3.40 -6.99 8.00
N ARG A 47 2.96 -7.96 8.81
CA ARG A 47 1.83 -8.82 8.46
C ARG A 47 0.53 -8.03 8.22
N ALA A 48 0.24 -7.00 9.00
CA ALA A 48 -0.97 -6.20 8.86
C ALA A 48 -0.90 -5.33 7.59
N ALA A 49 0.23 -4.68 7.35
CA ALA A 49 0.48 -3.90 6.15
C ALA A 49 0.38 -4.77 4.88
N ARG A 50 0.88 -6.02 4.90
CA ARG A 50 0.72 -6.96 3.77
C ARG A 50 -0.74 -7.32 3.49
N VAL A 51 -1.55 -7.53 4.54
CA VAL A 51 -3.00 -7.76 4.39
C VAL A 51 -3.64 -6.53 3.76
N LEU A 52 -3.37 -5.34 4.29
CA LEU A 52 -3.92 -4.10 3.77
C LEU A 52 -3.52 -3.85 2.31
N LEU A 53 -2.24 -4.01 1.96
CA LEU A 53 -1.76 -3.91 0.58
C LEU A 53 -2.45 -4.90 -0.36
N THR A 54 -2.73 -6.11 0.11
CA THR A 54 -3.47 -7.13 -0.65
C THR A 54 -4.91 -6.69 -0.93
N VAL A 55 -5.58 -6.07 0.05
CA VAL A 55 -6.94 -5.55 -0.13
C VAL A 55 -6.92 -4.32 -1.03
N ILE A 56 -5.96 -3.40 -0.86
CA ILE A 56 -5.79 -2.22 -1.73
C ILE A 56 -5.56 -2.61 -3.19
N ASP A 57 -4.77 -3.66 -3.44
CA ASP A 57 -4.51 -4.19 -4.78
C ASP A 57 -5.78 -4.75 -5.45
N ARG A 58 -6.66 -5.39 -4.67
CA ARG A 58 -7.87 -6.06 -5.17
C ARG A 58 -9.11 -5.16 -5.22
N ASP A 59 -9.40 -4.45 -4.14
CA ASP A 59 -10.56 -3.57 -4.00
C ASP A 59 -10.18 -2.32 -3.17
N PRO A 60 -9.53 -1.32 -3.80
CA PRO A 60 -9.16 -0.09 -3.11
C PRO A 60 -10.38 0.72 -2.64
N GLN A 61 -11.54 0.55 -3.29
CA GLN A 61 -12.76 1.27 -2.93
C GLN A 61 -13.37 0.72 -1.63
N ALA A 62 -13.26 -0.59 -1.36
CA ALA A 62 -13.63 -1.15 -0.06
C ALA A 62 -12.83 -0.53 1.08
N VAL A 63 -11.53 -0.34 0.89
CA VAL A 63 -10.68 0.30 1.92
C VAL A 63 -11.09 1.76 2.14
N VAL A 64 -11.27 2.53 1.07
CA VAL A 64 -11.70 3.93 1.15
C VAL A 64 -13.05 4.05 1.88
N ARG A 65 -14.05 3.23 1.52
CA ARG A 65 -15.35 3.18 2.20
C ARG A 65 -15.21 2.81 3.69
N ALA A 66 -14.37 1.82 4.01
CA ALA A 66 -14.16 1.37 5.38
C ALA A 66 -13.47 2.41 6.26
N LEU A 67 -12.61 3.25 5.67
CA LEU A 67 -11.93 4.35 6.36
C LEU A 67 -12.78 5.63 6.44
N GLY A 68 -13.96 5.66 5.80
CA GLY A 68 -14.82 6.85 5.76
C GLY A 68 -14.22 8.01 4.96
N GLN A 69 -13.40 7.71 3.96
CA GLN A 69 -12.77 8.69 3.06
C GLN A 69 -13.48 8.79 1.70
#